data_AF-A0A1H2AU87-F1
#
_entry.id   AF-A0A1H2AU87-F1
#
_cell.length_a   1.000
_cell.length_b   1.000
_cell.length_c   1.000
_cell.angle_alpha   90.00
_cell.angle_beta   90.00
_cell.angle_gamma   90.00
#
_symmetry.space_group_name_H-M   'P 1'
#
loop_
_entity.id
_entity.type
_entity.pdbx_description
1 polymer ?
#
loop_
_entity_poly.entity_id
_entity_poly.type
_entity_poly.pdbx_seq_one_letter_code
_entity_poly.pdbx_strand_id
1 'polypeptide(L)'
;MKKIKLIIPAILLTVLLGGCSFIGNVFSYKDTSKQFCEALIHEDYNKCTSLMDLQGVNAQYVDTIQKSLKLVHQSLVQNFGTKLDYSFETAQKTFSTRSDGTAPGQTVFRMQVSNATEFGEVQVIFNDKSQKIFNFNLLDVKQKIPNMTTFWLFAIIPLLILALNIYVIVQIRRSNIKRKWLKYLAVILLNVPTIGYNAVGGIFFKLLSVQILFGLTFAYTGYLNSVWAFGVPLGSLFVLFMLKMGYYKTKDAGSIKED
;
A
#
# COMPACT_ATOMS: atom_id res chain seq x y z
N MET A 1 -30.45 -15.90 17.66
CA MET A 1 -29.70 -15.89 16.37
C MET A 1 -29.27 -14.51 15.86
N LYS A 2 -30.06 -13.42 16.00
CA LYS A 2 -29.64 -12.07 15.54
C LYS A 2 -28.40 -11.49 16.24
N LYS A 3 -28.22 -11.77 17.55
CA LYS A 3 -27.07 -11.28 18.34
C LYS A 3 -25.74 -11.93 17.93
N ILE A 4 -25.71 -13.24 17.67
CA ILE A 4 -24.50 -13.98 17.22
C ILE A 4 -24.02 -13.49 15.84
N LYS A 5 -24.94 -13.10 14.95
CA LYS A 5 -24.62 -12.54 13.62
C LYS A 5 -23.96 -11.15 13.67
N LEU A 6 -24.13 -10.40 14.76
CA LEU A 6 -23.48 -9.10 14.97
C LEU A 6 -22.15 -9.23 15.74
N ILE A 7 -22.03 -10.24 16.59
CA ILE A 7 -20.83 -10.49 17.40
C ILE A 7 -19.67 -10.96 16.52
N ILE A 8 -19.89 -11.84 15.55
CA ILE A 8 -18.83 -12.33 14.65
C ILE A 8 -18.17 -11.20 13.84
N PRO A 9 -18.91 -10.31 13.14
CA PRO A 9 -18.28 -9.19 12.44
C PRO A 9 -17.67 -8.17 13.41
N ALA A 10 -18.20 -7.99 14.62
CA ALA A 10 -17.60 -7.12 15.63
C ALA A 10 -16.26 -7.66 16.15
N ILE A 11 -16.15 -8.98 16.38
CA ILE A 11 -14.89 -9.65 16.74
C ILE A 11 -13.91 -9.61 15.57
N LEU A 12 -14.38 -9.84 14.35
CA LEU A 12 -13.55 -9.73 13.15
C LEU A 12 -13.02 -8.29 13.01
N LEU A 13 -13.85 -7.28 13.27
CA LEU A 13 -13.47 -5.87 13.24
C LEU A 13 -12.48 -5.53 14.36
N THR A 14 -12.65 -6.04 15.59
CA THR A 14 -11.68 -5.78 16.67
C THR A 14 -10.35 -6.51 16.47
N VAL A 15 -10.35 -7.71 15.89
CA VAL A 15 -9.11 -8.41 15.51
C VAL A 15 -8.40 -7.69 14.36
N LEU A 16 -9.14 -7.16 13.38
CA LEU A 16 -8.59 -6.31 12.31
C LEU A 16 -8.03 -4.98 12.85
N LEU A 17 -8.61 -4.44 13.92
CA LEU A 17 -8.14 -3.22 14.60
C LEU A 17 -6.99 -3.47 15.59
N GLY A 18 -6.59 -4.72 15.82
CA GLY A 18 -5.38 -5.07 16.61
C GLY A 18 -4.08 -4.50 16.03
N GLY A 19 -4.11 -3.92 14.82
CA GLY A 19 -3.01 -3.19 14.20
C GLY A 19 -2.80 -1.74 14.66
N CYS A 20 -3.57 -1.21 15.62
CA CYS A 20 -3.45 0.19 16.06
C CYS A 20 -2.04 0.58 16.55
N SER A 21 -1.34 -0.30 17.27
CA SER A 21 0.03 0.00 17.73
C SER A 21 1.04 -0.01 16.59
N PHE A 22 0.88 -0.91 15.62
CA PHE A 22 1.74 -0.93 14.44
C PHE A 22 1.53 0.33 13.58
N ILE A 23 0.28 0.70 13.31
CA ILE A 23 -0.03 1.93 12.55
C ILE A 23 0.52 3.17 13.26
N GLY A 24 0.33 3.27 14.58
CA GLY A 24 0.91 4.37 15.38
C GLY A 24 2.44 4.42 15.28
N ASN A 25 3.10 3.26 15.39
CA ASN A 25 4.55 3.17 15.28
C ASN A 25 5.06 3.55 13.89
N VAL A 26 4.36 3.20 12.80
CA VAL A 26 4.75 3.54 11.43
C VAL A 26 4.87 5.05 11.22
N PHE A 27 3.99 5.86 11.84
CA PHE A 27 4.11 7.32 11.80
C PHE A 27 5.36 7.81 12.54
N SER A 28 5.64 7.27 13.73
CA SER A 28 6.85 7.57 14.50
C SER A 28 8.13 7.19 13.72
N TYR A 29 8.12 6.03 13.05
CA TYR A 29 9.23 5.57 12.21
C TYR A 29 9.47 6.50 11.04
N LYS A 30 8.41 6.96 10.36
CA LYS A 30 8.52 7.95 9.28
C LYS A 30 9.19 9.23 9.74
N ASP A 31 8.74 9.80 10.86
CA ASP A 31 9.29 11.05 11.38
C ASP A 31 10.74 10.88 11.85
N THR A 32 11.05 9.75 12.50
CA THR A 32 12.39 9.43 12.97
C THR A 32 13.37 9.22 11.82
N SER A 33 12.96 8.48 10.78
CA SER A 33 13.77 8.28 9.57
C SER A 33 14.03 9.59 8.83
N LYS A 34 13.02 10.46 8.73
CA LYS A 34 13.19 11.79 8.14
C LYS A 34 14.19 12.62 8.94
N GLN A 35 14.00 12.72 10.26
CA GLN A 35 14.92 13.46 11.14
C GLN A 35 16.34 12.92 11.06
N PHE A 36 16.50 11.60 10.96
CA PHE A 36 17.81 10.97 10.81
C PHE A 36 18.47 11.35 9.47
N CYS A 37 17.74 11.30 8.36
CA CYS A 37 18.29 11.68 7.06
C CYS A 37 18.65 13.18 7.00
N GLU A 38 17.82 14.04 7.58
CA GLU A 38 18.08 15.48 7.66
C GLU A 38 19.33 15.77 8.52
N ALA A 39 19.44 15.15 9.70
CA ALA A 39 20.62 15.26 10.53
C ALA A 39 21.88 14.74 9.81
N LEU A 40 21.75 13.65 9.06
CA LEU A 40 22.83 13.09 8.28
C LEU A 40 23.30 14.04 7.16
N ILE A 41 22.39 14.70 6.46
CA ILE A 41 22.70 15.71 5.42
C ILE A 41 23.41 16.92 6.02
N HIS A 42 23.01 17.36 7.21
CA HIS A 42 23.60 18.51 7.91
C HIS A 42 24.83 18.15 8.76
N GLU A 43 25.35 16.92 8.64
CA GLU A 43 26.51 16.42 9.38
C GLU A 43 26.34 16.44 10.92
N ASP A 44 25.09 16.47 11.42
CA ASP A 44 24.79 16.37 12.85
C ASP A 44 24.78 14.90 13.31
N TYR A 45 25.97 14.31 13.38
CA TYR A 45 26.15 12.91 13.76
C TYR A 45 25.75 12.63 15.22
N ASN A 46 25.80 13.64 16.09
CA ASN A 46 25.31 13.53 17.46
C ASN A 46 23.79 13.31 17.47
N LYS A 47 23.05 14.06 16.66
CA LYS A 47 21.62 13.83 16.50
C LYS A 47 21.34 12.46 15.87
N CYS A 48 22.09 12.05 14.84
CA CYS A 48 21.94 10.71 14.25
C CYS A 48 22.08 9.60 15.29
N THR A 49 23.16 9.61 16.07
CA THR A 49 23.39 8.61 17.13
C THR A 49 22.32 8.64 18.24
N SER A 50 21.76 9.81 18.56
CA SER A 50 20.67 9.92 19.54
C SER A 50 19.37 9.22 19.10
N LEU A 51 19.13 9.15 17.79
CA LEU A 51 17.97 8.49 17.16
C LEU A 51 18.21 6.98 16.94
N MET A 52 19.45 6.52 17.11
CA MET A 52 19.82 5.11 16.99
C MET A 52 19.67 4.36 18.33
N ASP A 53 19.39 3.07 18.23
CA ASP A 53 19.35 2.19 19.38
C ASP A 53 20.76 1.71 19.75
N LEU A 54 21.41 2.48 20.61
CA LEU A 54 22.79 2.24 21.05
C LEU A 54 22.85 1.65 22.47
N GLN A 55 21.76 1.06 22.97
CA GLN A 55 21.75 0.45 24.30
C GLN A 55 22.82 -0.64 24.42
N GLY A 56 23.72 -0.50 25.39
CA GLY A 56 24.83 -1.44 25.61
C GLY A 56 26.05 -1.25 24.70
N VAL A 57 26.06 -0.22 23.84
CA VAL A 57 27.20 0.12 22.99
C VAL A 57 28.17 1.04 23.76
N ASN A 58 29.46 0.71 23.77
CA ASN A 58 30.48 1.54 24.44
C ASN A 58 30.80 2.82 23.63
N ALA A 59 31.41 3.82 24.27
CA ALA A 59 31.74 5.10 23.62
C ALA A 59 32.65 4.96 22.39
N GLN A 60 33.61 4.03 22.39
CA GLN A 60 34.53 3.81 21.27
C GLN A 60 33.80 3.29 20.01
N TYR A 61 32.77 2.47 20.18
CA TYR A 61 31.92 2.03 19.07
C TYR A 61 31.01 3.16 18.57
N VAL A 62 30.58 4.07 19.45
CA VAL A 62 29.83 5.28 19.03
C VAL A 62 30.69 6.14 18.09
N ASP A 63 31.96 6.38 18.41
CA ASP A 63 32.88 7.11 17.52
C ASP A 63 33.05 6.41 16.16
N THR A 64 33.07 5.08 16.15
CA THR A 64 33.16 4.29 14.93
C THR A 64 31.89 4.41 14.09
N ILE A 65 30.71 4.41 14.73
CA ILE A 65 29.43 4.64 14.06
C ILE A 65 29.41 6.03 13.42
N GLN A 66 29.84 7.08 14.13
CA GLN A 66 29.89 8.43 13.58
C GLN A 66 30.80 8.52 12.33
N LYS A 67 31.95 7.84 12.33
CA LYS A 67 32.81 7.74 11.14
C LYS A 67 32.10 7.04 9.97
N SER A 68 31.40 5.94 10.24
CA SER A 68 30.61 5.25 9.21
C SER A 68 29.47 6.11 8.67
N LEU A 69 28.80 6.91 9.53
CA LEU A 69 27.76 7.85 9.10
C LEU A 69 28.33 8.90 8.14
N LYS A 70 29.58 9.34 8.31
CA LYS A 70 30.22 10.25 7.34
C LYS A 70 30.34 9.62 5.95
N LEU A 71 30.64 8.33 5.85
CA LEU A 71 30.66 7.61 4.56
C LEU A 71 29.25 7.50 3.96
N VAL A 72 28.24 7.23 4.78
CA VAL A 72 26.84 7.19 4.33
C VAL A 72 26.39 8.58 3.85
N HIS A 73 26.73 9.65 4.57
CA HIS A 73 26.48 11.03 4.17
C HIS A 73 27.10 11.32 2.80
N GLN A 74 28.38 10.97 2.60
CA GLN A 74 29.05 11.16 1.31
C GLN A 74 28.31 10.44 0.18
N SER A 75 27.92 9.18 0.38
CA SER A 75 27.15 8.42 -0.60
C SER A 75 25.78 9.05 -0.89
N LEU A 76 25.07 9.49 0.15
CA LEU A 76 23.75 10.12 0.00
C LEU A 76 23.83 11.45 -0.76
N VAL A 77 24.76 12.33 -0.38
CA VAL A 77 24.93 13.65 -1.02
C VAL A 77 25.49 13.53 -2.43
N GLN A 78 26.42 12.61 -2.69
CA GLN A 78 26.92 12.36 -4.05
C GLN A 78 25.82 11.83 -4.97
N ASN A 79 24.94 10.98 -4.46
CA ASN A 79 23.90 10.37 -5.28
C ASN A 79 22.69 11.28 -5.50
N PHE A 80 22.26 12.02 -4.48
CA PHE A 80 20.98 12.74 -4.50
C PHE A 80 21.08 14.24 -4.21
N GLY A 81 22.21 14.73 -3.69
CA GLY A 81 22.40 16.11 -3.27
C GLY A 81 21.90 16.38 -1.83
N THR A 82 21.78 17.66 -1.48
CA THR A 82 21.42 18.11 -0.12
C THR A 82 19.97 18.51 0.05
N LYS A 83 19.23 18.72 -1.05
CA LYS A 83 17.81 19.07 -1.04
C LYS A 83 16.99 17.85 -1.40
N LEU A 84 16.51 17.15 -0.38
CA LEU A 84 15.81 15.88 -0.53
C LEU A 84 14.37 15.97 -0.02
N ASP A 85 13.48 15.35 -0.76
CA ASP A 85 12.12 15.05 -0.35
C ASP A 85 12.01 13.59 0.09
N TYR A 86 11.13 13.33 1.06
CA TYR A 86 10.96 12.03 1.68
C TYR A 86 9.52 11.56 1.59
N SER A 87 9.30 10.35 1.07
CA SER A 87 7.97 9.73 1.05
C SER A 87 8.00 8.31 1.60
N PHE A 88 6.98 7.96 2.36
CA PHE A 88 6.81 6.60 2.87
C PHE A 88 6.58 5.61 1.71
N GLU A 89 7.26 4.48 1.75
CA GLU A 89 7.02 3.37 0.82
C GLU A 89 6.35 2.20 1.51
N THR A 90 7.04 1.53 2.42
CA THR A 90 6.50 0.34 3.09
C THR A 90 7.01 0.23 4.51
N ALA A 91 6.21 -0.42 5.36
CA ALA A 91 6.61 -0.88 6.68
C ALA A 91 6.21 -2.35 6.80
N GLN A 92 7.19 -3.20 7.11
CA GLN A 92 7.00 -4.63 7.16
C GLN A 92 7.49 -5.16 8.51
N LYS A 93 6.59 -5.89 9.18
CA LYS A 93 6.89 -6.61 10.41
C LYS A 93 6.72 -8.10 10.13
N THR A 94 7.81 -8.84 10.23
CA THR A 94 7.80 -10.29 10.06
C THR A 94 7.65 -10.93 11.43
N PHE A 95 6.55 -11.65 11.64
CA PHE A 95 6.34 -12.44 12.85
C PHE A 95 6.99 -13.81 12.68
N SER A 96 8.32 -13.87 12.72
CA SER A 96 9.07 -15.12 12.56
C SER A 96 9.68 -15.58 13.88
N THR A 97 9.49 -16.86 14.21
CA THR A 97 10.25 -17.62 15.22
C THR A 97 11.49 -18.30 14.64
N ARG A 98 11.77 -18.12 13.34
CA ARG A 98 12.92 -18.69 12.62
C ARG A 98 13.96 -17.62 12.26
N SER A 99 15.21 -18.05 12.08
CA SER A 99 16.43 -17.23 11.95
C SER A 99 16.63 -16.53 10.59
N ASP A 100 15.73 -16.76 9.64
CA ASP A 100 15.78 -16.37 8.23
C ASP A 100 14.89 -15.16 7.88
N GLY A 101 14.38 -14.43 8.89
CA GLY A 101 13.64 -13.18 8.74
C GLY A 101 14.16 -12.05 9.66
N THR A 102 13.53 -10.88 9.60
CA THR A 102 13.77 -9.79 10.58
C THR A 102 13.67 -10.33 12.00
N ALA A 103 14.61 -9.96 12.87
CA ALA A 103 14.63 -10.49 14.23
C ALA A 103 13.30 -10.14 14.94
N PRO A 104 12.82 -11.00 15.88
CA PRO A 104 11.62 -10.73 16.64
C PRO A 104 11.66 -9.33 17.28
N GLY A 105 10.61 -8.54 17.07
CA GLY A 105 10.52 -7.18 17.61
C GLY A 105 11.23 -6.11 16.79
N GLN A 106 11.55 -6.39 15.52
CA GLN A 106 12.04 -5.39 14.57
C GLN A 106 11.04 -5.14 13.45
N THR A 107 11.02 -3.90 12.96
CA THR A 107 10.25 -3.49 11.79
C THR A 107 11.19 -2.96 10.71
N VAL A 108 11.05 -3.47 9.48
CA VAL A 108 11.73 -2.91 8.31
C VAL A 108 10.87 -1.79 7.76
N PHE A 109 11.42 -0.59 7.76
CA PHE A 109 10.81 0.61 7.21
C PHE A 109 11.57 1.03 5.95
N ARG A 110 10.85 1.31 4.87
CA ARG A 110 11.40 1.76 3.59
C ARG A 110 10.83 3.13 3.27
N MET A 111 11.72 4.03 2.88
CA MET A 111 11.40 5.41 2.57
C MET A 111 12.08 5.79 1.26
N GLN A 112 11.31 6.43 0.39
CA GLN A 112 11.86 7.02 -0.81
C GLN A 112 12.57 8.31 -0.44
N VAL A 113 13.74 8.50 -1.03
CA VAL A 113 14.47 9.76 -1.02
C VAL A 113 14.49 10.27 -2.47
N SER A 114 14.10 11.50 -2.71
CA SER A 114 14.09 12.08 -4.06
C SER A 114 14.63 13.49 -4.09
N ASN A 115 15.26 13.86 -5.20
CA ASN A 115 15.58 15.25 -5.53
C ASN A 115 14.66 15.72 -6.68
N ALA A 116 15.03 16.78 -7.38
CA ALA A 116 14.22 17.32 -8.48
C ALA A 116 14.11 16.39 -9.71
N THR A 117 15.01 15.42 -9.88
CA THR A 117 15.13 14.61 -11.13
C THR A 117 15.18 13.11 -10.90
N GLU A 118 15.66 12.68 -9.74
CA GLU A 118 15.98 11.29 -9.42
C GLU A 118 15.41 10.92 -8.05
N PHE A 119 15.13 9.64 -7.88
CA PHE A 119 14.72 9.07 -6.61
C PHE A 119 15.49 7.78 -6.32
N GLY A 120 15.53 7.43 -5.04
CA GLY A 120 16.07 6.19 -4.52
C GLY A 120 15.37 5.78 -3.24
N GLU A 121 15.89 4.74 -2.60
CA GLU A 121 15.23 4.11 -1.45
C GLU A 121 16.24 3.94 -0.30
N VAL A 122 15.81 4.30 0.91
CA VAL A 122 16.52 3.98 2.14
C VAL A 122 15.73 2.94 2.93
N GLN A 123 16.46 1.98 3.47
CA GLN A 123 15.93 0.99 4.39
C GLN A 123 16.40 1.30 5.80
N VAL A 124 15.45 1.34 6.73
CA VAL A 124 15.69 1.60 8.14
C VAL A 124 15.08 0.47 8.94
N ILE A 125 15.86 -0.17 9.80
CA ILE A 125 15.38 -1.21 10.71
C ILE A 125 15.16 -0.55 12.07
N PHE A 126 13.94 -0.64 12.57
CA PHE A 126 13.56 -0.13 13.88
C PHE A 126 13.48 -1.25 14.91
N ASN A 127 13.88 -0.96 16.15
CA ASN A 127 13.54 -1.78 17.30
C ASN A 127 12.17 -1.33 17.83
N ASP A 128 11.19 -2.23 17.86
CA ASP A 128 9.80 -1.89 18.21
C ASP A 128 9.64 -1.45 19.68
N LYS A 129 10.56 -1.84 20.59
CA LYS A 129 10.50 -1.46 22.00
C LYS A 129 11.00 -0.03 22.24
N SER A 130 12.14 0.31 21.66
CA SER A 130 12.77 1.62 21.81
C SER A 130 12.27 2.64 20.78
N GLN A 131 11.64 2.17 19.70
CA GLN A 131 11.30 2.93 18.49
C GLN A 131 12.49 3.64 17.84
N LYS A 132 13.71 3.18 18.15
CA LYS A 132 14.95 3.76 17.63
C LYS A 132 15.50 2.96 16.46
N ILE A 133 16.38 3.61 15.69
CA ILE A 133 17.01 3.04 14.51
C ILE A 133 18.07 2.03 14.94
N PHE A 134 17.85 0.77 14.63
CA PHE A 134 18.83 -0.30 14.81
C PHE A 134 19.84 -0.33 13.66
N ASN A 135 19.38 -0.13 12.42
CA ASN A 135 20.22 -0.15 11.23
C ASN A 135 19.68 0.80 10.16
N PHE A 136 20.58 1.40 9.38
CA PHE A 136 20.27 2.27 8.25
C PHE A 136 21.09 1.84 7.04
N ASN A 137 20.42 1.59 5.92
CA ASN A 137 21.04 1.23 4.65
C ASN A 137 20.48 2.10 3.52
N LEU A 138 21.38 2.70 2.73
CA LEU A 138 21.03 3.25 1.43
C LEU A 138 20.96 2.10 0.43
N LEU A 139 19.82 1.89 -0.21
CA LEU A 139 19.67 0.84 -1.21
C LEU A 139 20.24 1.33 -2.55
N ASP A 140 20.81 0.41 -3.34
CA ASP A 140 21.31 0.69 -4.68
C ASP A 140 20.15 0.81 -5.68
N VAL A 141 19.36 1.84 -5.46
CA VAL A 141 18.17 2.19 -6.25
C VAL A 141 18.34 3.66 -6.58
N LYS A 142 18.78 3.95 -7.80
CA LYS A 142 18.87 5.31 -8.34
C LYS A 142 18.21 5.35 -9.69
N GLN A 143 17.03 5.97 -9.76
CA GLN A 143 16.23 6.04 -10.99
C GLN A 143 15.69 7.44 -11.22
N LYS A 144 15.42 7.79 -12.48
CA LYS A 144 14.76 9.04 -12.83
C LYS A 144 13.32 9.02 -12.34
N ILE A 145 12.83 10.16 -11.84
CA ILE A 145 11.42 10.31 -11.45
C ILE A 145 10.54 10.03 -12.68
N PRO A 146 9.60 9.06 -12.59
CA PRO A 146 8.76 8.71 -13.72
C PRO A 146 7.79 9.85 -14.04
N ASN A 147 7.38 9.95 -15.32
CA ASN A 147 6.31 10.86 -15.69
C ASN A 147 4.98 10.35 -15.12
N MET A 148 4.48 11.03 -14.09
CA MET A 148 3.24 10.68 -13.40
C MET A 148 1.97 11.00 -14.22
N THR A 149 2.08 11.71 -15.34
CA THR A 149 0.92 12.05 -16.19
C THR A 149 0.23 10.79 -16.71
N THR A 150 1.01 9.85 -17.27
CA THR A 150 0.48 8.58 -17.77
C THR A 150 -0.12 7.74 -16.65
N PHE A 151 0.51 7.75 -15.47
CA PHE A 151 0.01 7.08 -14.28
C PHE A 151 -1.38 7.60 -13.87
N TRP A 152 -1.58 8.92 -13.84
CA TRP A 152 -2.86 9.51 -13.50
C TRP A 152 -3.92 9.36 -14.60
N LEU A 153 -3.52 9.41 -15.87
CA LEU A 153 -4.44 9.14 -16.99
C LEU A 153 -4.94 7.69 -16.95
N PHE A 154 -4.08 6.73 -16.59
CA PHE A 154 -4.48 5.34 -16.46
C PHE A 154 -5.55 5.13 -15.38
N ALA A 155 -5.58 5.97 -14.33
CA ALA A 155 -6.57 5.90 -13.24
C ALA A 155 -8.04 6.00 -13.73
N ILE A 156 -8.28 6.61 -14.89
CA ILE A 156 -9.63 6.72 -15.47
C ILE A 156 -10.24 5.32 -15.68
N ILE A 157 -9.46 4.34 -16.13
CA ILE A 157 -9.97 3.00 -16.45
C ILE A 157 -10.43 2.25 -15.18
N PRO A 158 -9.60 2.06 -14.12
CA PRO A 158 -10.06 1.50 -12.86
C PRO A 158 -11.29 2.19 -12.28
N LEU A 159 -11.37 3.52 -12.35
CA LEU A 159 -12.51 4.28 -11.83
C LEU A 159 -13.81 3.98 -12.62
N LEU A 160 -13.73 3.78 -13.94
CA LEU A 160 -14.87 3.33 -14.74
C LEU A 160 -15.33 1.93 -14.35
N ILE A 161 -14.38 1.02 -14.07
CA ILE A 161 -14.70 -0.33 -13.59
C ILE A 161 -15.39 -0.30 -12.23
N LEU A 162 -14.91 0.55 -11.31
CA LEU A 162 -15.54 0.79 -10.03
C LEU A 162 -16.97 1.31 -10.20
N ALA A 163 -17.17 2.31 -11.06
CA ALA A 163 -18.48 2.87 -11.37
C ALA A 163 -19.43 1.81 -11.96
N LEU A 164 -18.95 0.95 -12.86
CA LEU A 164 -19.71 -0.17 -13.41
C LEU A 164 -20.13 -1.16 -12.31
N ASN A 165 -19.21 -1.56 -11.44
CA ASN A 165 -19.49 -2.48 -10.35
C ASN A 165 -20.55 -1.90 -9.39
N ILE A 166 -20.45 -0.62 -9.04
CA ILE A 166 -21.45 0.09 -8.22
C ILE A 166 -22.80 0.13 -8.94
N TYR A 167 -22.81 0.48 -10.23
CA TYR A 167 -24.03 0.52 -11.04
C TYR A 167 -24.74 -0.83 -11.06
N VAL A 168 -24.03 -1.94 -11.29
CA VAL A 168 -24.62 -3.28 -11.28
C VAL A 168 -25.19 -3.64 -9.92
N ILE A 169 -24.53 -3.25 -8.82
CA ILE A 169 -25.06 -3.46 -7.46
C ILE A 169 -26.38 -2.71 -7.27
N VAL A 170 -26.49 -1.47 -7.74
CA VAL A 170 -27.74 -0.71 -7.70
C VAL A 170 -28.82 -1.41 -8.53
N GLN A 171 -28.49 -1.96 -9.70
CA GLN A 171 -29.43 -2.71 -10.53
C GLN A 171 -29.90 -4.00 -9.86
N ILE A 172 -29.00 -4.77 -9.24
CA ILE A 172 -29.37 -5.96 -8.44
C ILE A 172 -30.32 -5.55 -7.30
N ARG A 173 -30.03 -4.43 -6.63
CA ARG A 173 -30.88 -3.93 -5.54
C ARG A 173 -32.30 -3.62 -6.02
N ARG A 174 -32.47 -2.96 -7.18
CA ARG A 174 -33.77 -2.60 -7.77
C ARG A 174 -34.51 -3.77 -8.43
N SER A 175 -33.80 -4.80 -8.87
CA SER A 175 -34.39 -5.98 -9.53
C SER A 175 -35.23 -6.86 -8.58
N ASN A 176 -36.10 -7.74 -9.12
CA ASN A 176 -36.79 -8.78 -8.35
C ASN A 176 -36.06 -10.15 -8.42
N ILE A 177 -34.73 -10.15 -8.38
CA ILE A 177 -33.89 -11.35 -8.44
C ILE A 177 -34.04 -12.22 -7.17
N LYS A 178 -34.20 -13.54 -7.34
CA LYS A 178 -34.05 -14.52 -6.25
C LYS A 178 -32.56 -14.69 -5.89
N ARG A 179 -32.24 -14.77 -4.59
CA ARG A 179 -30.86 -14.93 -4.06
C ARG A 179 -29.91 -13.80 -4.47
N LYS A 180 -30.30 -12.54 -4.29
CA LYS A 180 -29.48 -11.33 -4.58
C LYS A 180 -28.06 -11.37 -4.01
N TRP A 181 -27.88 -11.99 -2.85
CA TRP A 181 -26.59 -12.09 -2.17
C TRP A 181 -25.52 -12.80 -3.03
N LEU A 182 -25.88 -13.83 -3.81
CA LEU A 182 -24.95 -14.51 -4.73
C LEU A 182 -24.49 -13.57 -5.85
N LYS A 183 -25.38 -12.68 -6.30
CA LYS A 183 -25.07 -11.73 -7.38
C LYS A 183 -24.16 -10.62 -6.87
N TYR A 184 -24.38 -10.12 -5.65
CA TYR A 184 -23.43 -9.22 -5.01
C TYR A 184 -22.05 -9.86 -4.83
N LEU A 185 -22.00 -11.13 -4.40
CA LEU A 185 -20.75 -11.87 -4.27
C LEU A 185 -20.02 -11.99 -5.62
N ALA A 186 -20.75 -12.30 -6.70
CA ALA A 186 -20.18 -12.37 -8.04
C ALA A 186 -19.55 -11.04 -8.47
N VAL A 187 -20.24 -9.91 -8.26
CA VAL A 187 -19.72 -8.57 -8.58
C VAL A 187 -18.46 -8.22 -7.79
N ILE A 188 -18.38 -8.64 -6.51
CA ILE A 188 -17.24 -8.31 -5.64
C ILE A 188 -16.03 -9.21 -5.94
N LEU A 189 -16.26 -10.52 -6.15
CA LEU A 189 -15.18 -11.51 -6.23
C LEU A 189 -14.71 -11.82 -7.66
N LEU A 190 -15.60 -11.74 -8.66
CA LEU A 190 -15.27 -12.16 -10.02
C LEU A 190 -14.75 -10.97 -10.85
N ASN A 191 -13.64 -10.38 -10.37
CA ASN A 191 -12.90 -9.31 -11.05
C ASN A 191 -11.51 -9.84 -11.46
N VAL A 192 -11.46 -10.56 -12.59
CA VAL A 192 -10.27 -11.23 -13.13
C VAL A 192 -10.36 -11.30 -14.67
N PRO A 193 -9.24 -11.34 -15.42
CA PRO A 193 -7.86 -11.16 -14.97
C PRO A 193 -7.57 -9.71 -14.52
N THR A 194 -6.42 -9.49 -13.88
CA THR A 194 -5.97 -8.14 -13.51
C THR A 194 -5.13 -7.51 -14.61
N ILE A 195 -5.44 -6.27 -14.94
CA ILE A 195 -4.59 -5.37 -15.73
C ILE A 195 -4.22 -4.19 -14.82
N GLY A 196 -2.98 -3.74 -14.88
CA GLY A 196 -2.58 -2.56 -14.12
C GLY A 196 -1.42 -1.80 -14.73
N TYR A 197 -1.06 -0.71 -14.09
CA TYR A 197 0.02 0.18 -14.45
C TYR A 197 0.78 0.57 -13.19
N ASN A 198 2.07 0.23 -13.15
CA ASN A 198 3.00 0.72 -12.14
C ASN A 198 3.61 2.03 -12.64
N ALA A 199 3.79 3.02 -11.77
CA ALA A 199 4.48 4.27 -12.13
C ALA A 199 5.92 4.00 -12.62
N VAL A 200 6.57 2.99 -12.04
CA VAL A 200 7.84 2.44 -12.51
C VAL A 200 7.60 1.04 -13.07
N GLY A 201 7.87 0.85 -14.37
CA GLY A 201 7.71 -0.44 -15.06
C GLY A 201 6.47 -0.55 -15.97
N GLY A 202 5.52 0.38 -15.88
CA GLY A 202 4.42 0.50 -16.85
C GLY A 202 3.33 -0.57 -16.74
N ILE A 203 2.75 -0.97 -17.88
CA ILE A 203 1.60 -1.87 -17.94
C ILE A 203 2.00 -3.30 -17.53
N PHE A 204 1.17 -3.95 -16.71
CA PHE A 204 1.30 -5.36 -16.39
C PHE A 204 -0.05 -6.09 -16.48
N PHE A 205 0.04 -7.41 -16.63
CA PHE A 205 -1.10 -8.32 -16.68
C PHE A 205 -0.87 -9.48 -15.71
N LYS A 206 -1.88 -9.81 -14.92
CA LYS A 206 -1.88 -11.00 -14.04
C LYS A 206 -3.15 -11.80 -14.27
N LEU A 207 -2.98 -13.05 -14.72
CA LEU A 207 -4.10 -13.93 -15.06
C LEU A 207 -5.00 -14.24 -13.85
N LEU A 208 -4.38 -14.69 -12.75
CA LEU A 208 -5.05 -15.07 -11.51
C LEU A 208 -4.61 -14.13 -10.39
N SER A 209 -5.23 -12.95 -10.35
CA SER A 209 -5.09 -11.99 -9.27
C SER A 209 -6.47 -11.42 -9.01
N VAL A 210 -7.12 -11.88 -7.94
CA VAL A 210 -8.46 -11.44 -7.58
C VAL A 210 -8.34 -10.06 -6.95
N GLN A 211 -8.89 -9.04 -7.61
CA GLN A 211 -8.96 -7.70 -7.03
C GLN A 211 -10.20 -7.59 -6.14
N ILE A 212 -9.95 -7.67 -4.84
CA ILE A 212 -10.93 -7.40 -3.79
C ILE A 212 -11.19 -5.87 -3.78
N LEU A 213 -12.34 -5.41 -3.25
CA LEU A 213 -12.82 -4.01 -3.32
C LEU A 213 -13.34 -3.58 -4.70
N PHE A 214 -14.32 -4.31 -5.24
CA PHE A 214 -14.95 -3.98 -6.53
C PHE A 214 -13.95 -3.93 -7.69
N GLY A 215 -12.99 -4.84 -7.68
CA GLY A 215 -12.08 -5.01 -8.81
C GLY A 215 -11.04 -3.91 -8.96
N LEU A 216 -10.70 -3.16 -7.91
CA LEU A 216 -9.77 -2.04 -7.97
C LEU A 216 -8.64 -2.20 -6.96
N THR A 217 -7.41 -1.87 -7.39
CA THR A 217 -6.25 -1.70 -6.52
C THR A 217 -5.64 -0.35 -6.79
N PHE A 218 -5.37 0.36 -5.70
CA PHE A 218 -4.64 1.61 -5.73
C PHE A 218 -3.63 1.61 -4.58
N ALA A 219 -2.38 1.92 -4.90
CA ALA A 219 -1.39 2.29 -3.90
C ALA A 219 -0.59 3.48 -4.42
N TYR A 220 -0.32 4.43 -3.54
CA TYR A 220 0.51 5.60 -3.83
C TYR A 220 1.48 5.79 -2.66
N THR A 221 2.52 4.98 -2.65
CA THR A 221 3.52 4.90 -1.57
C THR A 221 4.92 4.83 -2.18
N GLY A 222 5.44 5.98 -2.61
CA GLY A 222 6.65 6.08 -3.44
C GLY A 222 6.41 5.71 -4.90
N TYR A 223 7.32 6.10 -5.78
CA TYR A 223 7.22 5.87 -7.23
C TYR A 223 7.28 4.38 -7.57
N LEU A 224 8.11 3.59 -6.88
CA LEU A 224 8.24 2.15 -7.16
C LEU A 224 6.97 1.36 -6.82
N ASN A 225 6.30 1.73 -5.74
CA ASN A 225 5.10 1.02 -5.28
C ASN A 225 3.80 1.72 -5.69
N SER A 226 3.88 2.78 -6.50
CA SER A 226 2.70 3.46 -7.03
C SER A 226 2.07 2.61 -8.13
N VAL A 227 0.84 2.14 -7.91
CA VAL A 227 0.12 1.26 -8.82
C VAL A 227 -1.36 1.61 -8.90
N TRP A 228 -1.87 1.59 -10.13
CA TRP A 228 -3.28 1.45 -10.42
C TRP A 228 -3.52 0.10 -11.07
N ALA A 229 -4.44 -0.70 -10.55
CA ALA A 229 -4.82 -1.94 -11.19
C ALA A 229 -6.33 -2.15 -11.11
N PHE A 230 -6.86 -2.88 -12.07
CA PHE A 230 -8.25 -3.30 -12.08
C PHE A 230 -8.38 -4.75 -12.54
N GLY A 231 -9.35 -5.44 -11.98
CA GLY A 231 -9.81 -6.73 -12.48
C GLY A 231 -10.89 -6.53 -13.54
N VAL A 232 -10.84 -7.29 -14.63
CA VAL A 232 -11.94 -7.30 -15.61
C VAL A 232 -13.22 -7.75 -14.87
N PRO A 233 -14.31 -6.96 -14.89
CA PRO A 233 -15.44 -7.14 -13.99
C PRO A 233 -16.42 -8.19 -14.52
N LEU A 234 -15.94 -9.42 -14.72
CA LEU A 234 -16.71 -10.55 -15.25
C LEU A 234 -18.00 -10.79 -14.47
N GLY A 235 -17.96 -10.63 -13.14
CA GLY A 235 -19.14 -10.75 -12.29
C GLY A 235 -20.22 -9.72 -12.64
N SER A 236 -19.85 -8.46 -12.81
CA SER A 236 -20.77 -7.40 -13.21
C SER A 236 -21.30 -7.59 -14.62
N LEU A 237 -20.43 -7.95 -15.56
CA LEU A 237 -20.83 -8.23 -16.95
C LEU A 237 -21.83 -9.39 -17.00
N PHE A 238 -21.57 -10.48 -16.28
CA PHE A 238 -22.45 -11.62 -16.19
C PHE A 238 -23.82 -11.26 -15.59
N VAL A 239 -23.85 -10.51 -14.49
CA VAL A 239 -25.13 -10.12 -13.87
C VAL A 239 -25.91 -9.14 -14.74
N LEU A 240 -25.24 -8.18 -15.37
CA LEU A 240 -25.86 -7.26 -16.33
C LEU A 240 -26.47 -8.01 -17.51
N PHE A 241 -25.75 -8.97 -18.07
CA PHE A 241 -26.24 -9.80 -19.16
C PHE A 241 -27.52 -10.54 -18.75
N MET A 242 -27.52 -11.18 -17.57
CA MET A 242 -28.69 -11.88 -17.05
C MET A 242 -29.89 -10.96 -16.78
N LEU A 243 -29.64 -9.72 -16.33
CA LEU A 243 -30.68 -8.71 -16.14
C LEU A 243 -31.28 -8.25 -17.48
N LYS A 244 -30.45 -8.03 -18.50
CA LYS A 244 -30.89 -7.60 -19.84
C LYS A 244 -31.68 -8.66 -20.58
N MET A 245 -31.31 -9.93 -20.42
CA MET A 245 -31.99 -11.07 -21.04
C MET A 245 -33.39 -11.37 -20.44
N GLY A 246 -33.90 -10.53 -19.52
CA GLY A 246 -35.24 -10.69 -18.97
C GLY A 246 -35.42 -11.89 -18.05
N TYR A 247 -34.35 -12.62 -17.71
CA TYR A 247 -34.40 -13.71 -16.73
C TYR A 247 -34.88 -13.25 -15.35
N TYR A 248 -34.90 -11.93 -15.10
CA TYR A 248 -35.32 -11.32 -13.86
C TYR A 248 -36.18 -10.07 -14.12
N LYS A 249 -37.47 -10.11 -13.72
CA LYS A 249 -38.35 -8.93 -13.78
C LYS A 249 -37.80 -7.82 -12.86
N THR A 250 -37.51 -6.64 -13.42
CA THR A 250 -37.17 -5.44 -12.64
C THR A 250 -38.43 -4.79 -12.08
N LYS A 251 -38.35 -4.17 -10.89
CA LYS A 251 -39.52 -3.51 -10.27
C LYS A 251 -39.98 -2.28 -11.04
N ASP A 252 -39.10 -1.70 -11.85
CA ASP A 252 -39.32 -0.45 -12.58
C ASP A 252 -39.87 -0.68 -14.01
N ALA A 253 -40.07 -1.94 -14.44
CA ALA A 253 -40.80 -2.25 -15.66
C ALA A 253 -42.31 -2.07 -15.42
N GLY A 254 -42.73 -0.80 -15.37
CA GLY A 254 -44.12 -0.44 -15.51
C GLY A 254 -44.67 -1.02 -16.82
N SER A 255 -45.80 -1.71 -16.70
CA SER A 255 -46.85 -1.84 -17.72
C SER A 255 -46.42 -1.45 -19.14
N ILE A 256 -45.88 -2.39 -19.90
CA ILE A 256 -46.20 -2.41 -21.32
C ILE A 256 -47.66 -2.87 -21.35
N LYS A 257 -48.57 -1.91 -21.54
CA LYS A 257 -49.92 -2.24 -22.00
C LYS A 257 -49.72 -2.86 -23.38
N GLU A 258 -50.09 -4.13 -23.49
CA GLU A 258 -50.40 -4.73 -24.78
C GLU A 258 -51.67 -4.02 -25.28
N ASP A 259 -51.53 -3.23 -26.34
CA ASP A 259 -52.61 -2.94 -27.28
C ASP A 259 -52.38 -3.82 -28.52
#